data_AF-A0A7Y2TZG6-F1
#
_entry.id   AF-A0A7Y2TZG6-F1
#
_cell.length_a   1.000
_cell.length_b   1.000
_cell.length_c   1.000
_cell.angle_alpha   90.00
_cell.angle_beta   90.00
_cell.angle_gamma   90.00
#
_symmetry.space_group_name_H-M   'P 1'
#
loop_
_entity.id
_entity.type
_entity.pdbx_description
1 polymer ?
#
loop_
_entity_poly.entity_id
_entity_poly.type
_entity_poly.pdbx_seq_one_letter_code
_entity_poly.pdbx_strand_id
1 'polypeptide(L)'
;PSAANALLKVLEEPPKNAILLLISHAPARLLPTIRSRCRELRLPSLAPDALSQALTQAGHPDPDPALAPLAAGSVGEAIRLATQNGPALYGEILALLATCPSLDRARAQKFAEHITQRGHEDRTAVALNLLDLALSRLARTGTGLAPKPATPDEPDILKRLAPDPKSAQKWATLQQDLSQRIGHGRAVNVDAQSLVLDAFLKINESAAKT
;
A
#
# COMPACT_ATOMS: atom_id res chain seq x y z
N PRO A 1 3.62 -30.95 -5.06
CA PRO A 1 4.68 -31.94 -4.72
C PRO A 1 5.68 -32.19 -5.86
N SER A 2 5.23 -32.42 -7.10
CA SER A 2 6.12 -32.74 -8.24
C SER A 2 7.05 -31.58 -8.65
N ALA A 3 6.54 -30.34 -8.73
CA ALA A 3 7.34 -29.18 -9.13
C ALA A 3 8.51 -28.85 -8.17
N ALA A 4 8.32 -29.03 -6.86
CA ALA A 4 9.38 -28.78 -5.87
C ALA A 4 10.52 -29.80 -5.98
N ASN A 5 10.21 -31.07 -6.25
CA ASN A 5 11.22 -32.12 -6.42
C ASN A 5 11.99 -31.97 -7.74
N ALA A 6 11.32 -31.52 -8.82
CA ALA A 6 11.99 -31.19 -10.07
C ALA A 6 12.95 -30.01 -9.90
N LEU A 7 12.52 -28.97 -9.18
CA LEU A 7 13.37 -27.81 -8.86
C LEU A 7 14.58 -28.22 -8.00
N LEU A 8 14.41 -29.14 -7.05
CA LEU A 8 15.52 -29.64 -6.23
C LEU A 8 16.62 -30.29 -7.08
N LYS A 9 16.26 -31.12 -8.06
CA LYS A 9 17.25 -31.72 -8.98
C LYS A 9 18.04 -30.65 -9.74
N VAL A 10 17.36 -29.60 -10.22
CA VAL A 10 17.99 -28.50 -10.94
C VAL A 10 18.89 -27.65 -10.02
N LEU A 11 18.55 -27.53 -8.73
CA LEU A 11 19.38 -26.83 -7.74
C LEU A 11 20.61 -27.65 -7.32
N GLU A 12 20.50 -28.98 -7.29
CA GLU A 12 21.60 -29.90 -6.98
C GLU A 12 22.58 -30.05 -8.15
N GLU A 13 22.05 -30.16 -9.35
CA GLU A 13 22.81 -30.34 -10.59
C GLU A 13 22.43 -29.21 -11.57
N PRO A 14 22.89 -27.97 -11.31
CA PRO A 14 22.55 -26.84 -12.17
C PRO A 14 23.15 -27.02 -13.57
N PRO A 15 22.47 -26.55 -14.62
CA PRO A 15 23.02 -26.57 -15.97
C PRO A 15 24.37 -25.85 -16.04
N LYS A 16 25.28 -26.33 -16.91
CA LYS A 16 26.57 -25.66 -17.13
C LYS A 16 26.32 -24.20 -17.56
N ASN A 17 27.05 -23.27 -16.95
CA ASN A 17 26.98 -21.83 -17.20
C ASN A 17 25.61 -21.19 -16.92
N ALA A 18 24.81 -21.73 -16.00
CA ALA A 18 23.55 -21.12 -15.56
C ALA A 18 23.66 -20.47 -14.18
N ILE A 19 22.99 -19.33 -14.01
CA ILE A 19 22.71 -18.72 -12.70
C ILE A 19 21.21 -18.84 -12.46
N LEU A 20 20.83 -19.46 -11.34
CA LEU A 20 19.44 -19.60 -10.94
C LEU A 20 19.09 -18.50 -9.92
N LEU A 21 18.09 -17.67 -10.24
CA LEU A 21 17.56 -16.65 -9.35
C LEU A 21 16.16 -17.05 -8.88
N LEU A 22 16.00 -17.23 -7.57
CA LEU A 22 14.73 -17.59 -6.96
C LEU A 22 14.21 -16.42 -6.13
N ILE A 23 13.03 -15.92 -6.47
CA ILE A 23 12.37 -14.82 -5.75
C ILE A 23 11.31 -15.41 -4.82
N SER A 24 11.38 -15.06 -3.53
CA SER A 24 10.38 -15.48 -2.53
C SER A 24 10.09 -14.36 -1.54
N HIS A 25 8.82 -14.03 -1.37
CA HIS A 25 8.34 -13.06 -0.36
C HIS A 25 8.17 -13.68 1.03
N ALA A 26 8.23 -15.02 1.14
CA ALA A 26 8.10 -15.75 2.40
C ALA A 26 9.09 -16.92 2.43
N PRO A 27 10.41 -16.65 2.53
CA PRO A 27 11.44 -17.69 2.46
C PRO A 27 11.27 -18.78 3.53
N ALA A 28 10.68 -18.46 4.68
CA ALA A 28 10.35 -19.43 5.73
C ALA A 28 9.31 -20.49 5.31
N ARG A 29 8.50 -20.21 4.28
CA ARG A 29 7.54 -21.19 3.70
C ARG A 29 8.18 -22.12 2.66
N LEU A 30 9.43 -21.88 2.28
CA LEU A 30 10.17 -22.78 1.39
C LEU A 30 10.64 -24.01 2.15
N LEU A 31 10.71 -25.14 1.44
CA LEU A 31 11.25 -26.37 2.00
C LEU A 31 12.71 -26.14 2.46
N PRO A 32 13.12 -26.65 3.64
CA PRO A 32 14.49 -26.53 4.12
C PRO A 32 15.53 -26.99 3.10
N THR A 33 15.20 -27.99 2.29
CA THR A 33 16.04 -28.55 1.23
C THR A 33 16.30 -27.58 0.07
N ILE A 34 15.35 -26.71 -0.26
CA ILE A 34 15.56 -25.65 -1.24
C ILE A 34 16.46 -24.57 -0.63
N ARG A 35 16.17 -24.18 0.62
CA ARG A 35 16.92 -23.12 1.32
C ARG A 35 18.39 -23.48 1.52
N SER A 36 18.70 -24.72 1.85
CA SER A 36 20.08 -25.18 2.08
C SER A 36 20.95 -25.17 0.82
N ARG A 37 20.34 -25.13 -0.36
CA ARG A 37 21.01 -25.16 -1.68
C ARG A 37 21.05 -23.79 -2.36
N CYS A 38 20.51 -22.74 -1.72
CA CYS A 38 20.51 -21.38 -2.24
C CYS A 38 21.33 -20.46 -1.32
N ARG A 39 22.03 -19.49 -1.91
CA ARG A 39 22.57 -18.36 -1.14
C ARG A 39 21.45 -17.35 -0.91
N GLU A 40 21.20 -17.00 0.35
CA GLU A 40 20.20 -16.00 0.69
C GLU A 40 20.76 -14.59 0.44
N LEU A 41 20.13 -13.86 -0.48
CA LEU A 41 20.35 -12.43 -0.69
C LEU A 41 19.12 -11.69 -0.18
N ARG A 42 19.27 -10.95 0.92
CA ARG A 42 18.19 -10.13 1.48
C ARG A 42 18.14 -8.79 0.78
N LEU A 43 16.96 -8.40 0.32
CA LEU A 43 16.67 -7.10 -0.26
C LEU A 43 15.80 -6.31 0.73
N PRO A 44 16.38 -5.65 1.73
CA PRO A 44 15.61 -4.84 2.67
C PRO A 44 15.01 -3.61 1.95
N SER A 45 13.95 -3.05 2.52
CA SER A 45 13.43 -1.74 2.10
C SER A 45 14.54 -0.69 2.15
N LEU A 46 14.60 0.15 1.12
CA LEU A 46 15.57 1.24 1.07
C LEU A 46 15.27 2.31 2.11
N ALA A 47 16.32 2.85 2.72
CA ALA A 47 16.23 4.09 3.47
C ALA A 47 15.83 5.25 2.54
N PRO A 48 15.22 6.34 3.05
CA PRO A 48 14.75 7.46 2.21
C PRO A 48 15.80 8.02 1.25
N ASP A 49 17.04 8.21 1.71
CA ASP A 49 18.11 8.77 0.87
C ASP A 49 18.51 7.81 -0.26
N ALA A 50 18.61 6.51 0.04
CA ALA A 50 18.90 5.48 -0.96
C ALA A 50 17.76 5.32 -1.98
N LEU A 51 16.51 5.44 -1.53
CA LEU A 51 15.34 5.44 -2.41
C LEU A 51 15.35 6.66 -3.35
N SER A 52 15.64 7.85 -2.83
CA SER A 52 15.76 9.08 -3.63
C SER A 52 16.86 8.97 -4.68
N GLN A 53 18.03 8.44 -4.30
CA GLN A 53 19.12 8.17 -5.24
C GLN A 53 18.72 7.15 -6.31
N ALA A 54 18.05 6.06 -5.93
CA ALA A 54 17.58 5.06 -6.88
C ALA A 54 16.53 5.63 -7.86
N LEU A 55 15.63 6.49 -7.40
CA LEU A 55 14.67 7.19 -8.25
C LEU A 55 15.36 8.13 -9.24
N THR A 56 16.36 8.88 -8.76
CA THR A 56 17.17 9.75 -9.62
C THR A 56 17.87 8.95 -10.72
N GLN A 57 18.48 7.81 -10.36
CA GLN A 57 19.10 6.89 -11.33
C GLN A 57 18.11 6.26 -12.30
N ALA A 58 16.85 6.09 -11.87
CA ALA A 58 15.76 5.58 -12.71
C ALA A 58 15.12 6.65 -13.62
N GLY A 59 15.67 7.86 -13.67
CA GLY A 59 15.18 8.93 -14.55
C GLY A 59 14.08 9.80 -13.94
N HIS A 60 13.91 9.76 -12.62
CA HIS A 60 13.03 10.65 -11.87
C HIS A 60 13.86 11.63 -11.03
N PRO A 61 14.44 12.68 -11.65
CA PRO A 61 15.15 13.73 -10.90
C PRO A 61 14.16 14.49 -10.01
N ASP A 62 14.61 14.91 -8.83
CA ASP A 62 13.82 15.66 -7.84
C ASP A 62 12.48 14.98 -7.46
N PRO A 63 12.52 13.73 -6.94
CA PRO A 63 11.31 13.02 -6.56
C PRO A 63 10.56 13.75 -5.44
N ASP A 64 9.23 13.78 -5.52
CA ASP A 64 8.36 14.34 -4.48
C ASP A 64 8.71 13.69 -3.12
N PRO A 65 9.00 14.47 -2.07
CA PRO A 65 9.41 13.95 -0.76
C PRO A 65 8.37 13.03 -0.12
N ALA A 66 7.09 13.12 -0.51
CA ALA A 66 6.04 12.21 -0.07
C ALA A 66 6.20 10.79 -0.60
N LEU A 67 6.94 10.57 -1.70
CA LEU A 67 7.14 9.23 -2.27
C LEU A 67 7.87 8.30 -1.31
N ALA A 68 8.86 8.79 -0.56
CA ALA A 68 9.61 7.97 0.37
C ALA A 68 8.76 7.36 1.51
N PRO A 69 7.96 8.13 2.26
CA PRO A 69 7.06 7.58 3.26
C PRO A 69 5.92 6.75 2.65
N LEU A 70 5.45 7.05 1.44
CA LEU A 70 4.36 6.30 0.80
C LEU A 70 4.81 4.96 0.21
N ALA A 71 6.01 4.90 -0.36
CA ALA A 71 6.52 3.71 -1.04
C ALA A 71 7.18 2.67 -0.11
N ALA A 72 7.34 2.99 1.18
CA ALA A 72 7.95 2.10 2.18
C ALA A 72 9.30 1.49 1.77
N GLY A 73 10.11 2.26 1.03
CA GLY A 73 11.44 1.85 0.55
C GLY A 73 11.44 1.02 -0.74
N SER A 74 10.28 0.82 -1.39
CA SER A 74 10.16 0.16 -2.70
C SER A 74 10.33 1.15 -3.85
N VAL A 75 11.38 0.98 -4.66
CA VAL A 75 11.63 1.83 -5.85
C VAL A 75 10.50 1.70 -6.88
N GLY A 76 10.08 0.47 -7.17
CA GLY A 76 9.00 0.21 -8.13
C GLY A 76 7.67 0.82 -7.68
N GLU A 77 7.39 0.80 -6.37
CA GLU A 77 6.21 1.46 -5.82
C GLU A 77 6.30 2.98 -5.95
N ALA A 78 7.46 3.55 -5.62
CA ALA A 78 7.68 4.99 -5.74
C ALA A 78 7.54 5.47 -7.21
N ILE A 79 8.05 4.72 -8.18
CA ILE A 79 7.85 5.01 -9.61
C ILE A 79 6.37 4.91 -9.97
N ARG A 80 5.67 3.86 -9.54
CA ARG A 80 4.23 3.70 -9.81
C ARG A 80 3.42 4.87 -9.24
N LEU A 81 3.73 5.28 -8.01
CA LEU A 81 3.13 6.45 -7.37
C LEU A 81 3.44 7.72 -8.15
N ALA A 82 4.70 7.97 -8.52
CA ALA A 82 5.08 9.16 -9.29
C ALA A 82 4.31 9.23 -10.63
N THR A 83 4.27 8.13 -11.39
CA THR A 83 3.57 8.03 -12.68
C THR A 83 2.07 8.30 -12.55
N GLN A 84 1.44 7.86 -11.46
CA GLN A 84 0.00 8.01 -11.24
C GLN A 84 -0.37 9.24 -10.40
N ASN A 85 0.58 10.14 -10.13
CA ASN A 85 0.40 11.31 -9.27
C ASN A 85 -0.10 10.94 -7.86
N GLY A 86 0.52 9.90 -7.29
CA GLY A 86 0.21 9.28 -6.00
C GLY A 86 0.25 10.24 -4.81
N PRO A 87 1.24 11.14 -4.67
CA PRO A 87 1.24 12.16 -3.62
C PRO A 87 -0.04 13.01 -3.61
N ALA A 88 -0.50 13.47 -4.79
CA ALA A 88 -1.74 14.23 -4.90
C ALA A 88 -2.98 13.37 -4.55
N LEU A 89 -3.03 12.12 -5.01
CA LEU A 89 -4.11 11.18 -4.63
C LEU A 89 -4.16 10.96 -3.12
N TYR A 90 -3.01 10.79 -2.47
CA TYR A 90 -2.93 10.61 -1.03
C TYR A 90 -3.37 11.87 -0.28
N GLY A 91 -2.97 13.06 -0.76
CA GLY A 91 -3.44 14.34 -0.24
C GLY A 91 -4.96 14.48 -0.29
N GLU A 92 -5.59 14.09 -1.40
CA GLU A 92 -7.06 14.11 -1.52
C GLU A 92 -7.74 13.11 -0.57
N ILE A 93 -7.17 11.91 -0.39
CA ILE A 93 -7.66 10.94 0.59
C ILE A 93 -7.59 11.54 2.00
N LEU A 94 -6.45 12.14 2.39
CA LEU A 94 -6.32 12.79 3.69
C LEU A 94 -7.28 13.95 3.87
N ALA A 95 -7.52 14.75 2.82
CA ALA A 95 -8.46 15.85 2.88
C ALA A 95 -9.91 15.36 3.06
N LEU A 96 -10.28 14.21 2.48
CA LEU A 96 -11.57 13.56 2.76
C LEU A 96 -11.64 13.05 4.20
N LEU A 97 -10.60 12.36 4.68
CA LEU A 97 -10.51 11.91 6.08
C LEU A 97 -10.59 13.09 7.07
N ALA A 98 -10.03 14.25 6.71
CA ALA A 98 -10.09 15.45 7.51
C ALA A 98 -11.53 15.92 7.81
N THR A 99 -12.48 15.64 6.90
CA THR A 99 -13.89 16.02 7.06
C THR A 99 -14.70 15.04 7.93
N CYS A 100 -14.20 13.83 8.16
CA CYS A 100 -14.89 12.84 9.00
C CYS A 100 -14.97 13.33 10.47
N PRO A 101 -16.12 13.15 11.17
CA PRO A 101 -17.27 12.29 10.83
C PRO A 101 -18.40 12.97 10.02
N SER A 102 -18.14 14.15 9.45
CA SER A 102 -19.06 14.87 8.58
C SER A 102 -18.54 14.87 7.14
N LEU A 103 -18.31 13.66 6.60
CA LEU A 103 -17.76 13.45 5.26
C LEU A 103 -18.41 14.38 4.21
N ASP A 104 -17.57 15.13 3.50
CA ASP A 104 -17.96 15.84 2.30
C ASP A 104 -18.28 14.83 1.18
N ARG A 105 -19.56 14.44 1.10
CA ARG A 105 -20.04 13.45 0.12
C ARG A 105 -19.85 13.91 -1.32
N ALA A 106 -19.97 15.21 -1.59
CA ALA A 106 -19.79 15.75 -2.92
C ALA A 106 -18.33 15.64 -3.37
N ARG A 107 -17.39 15.93 -2.47
CA ARG A 107 -15.95 15.72 -2.73
C ARG A 107 -15.61 14.24 -2.88
N ALA A 108 -16.17 13.37 -2.02
CA ALA A 108 -15.94 11.92 -2.11
C ALA A 108 -16.44 11.34 -3.44
N GLN A 109 -17.60 11.80 -3.92
CA GLN A 109 -18.14 11.40 -5.21
C GLN A 109 -17.27 11.87 -6.37
N LYS A 110 -16.86 13.15 -6.39
CA LYS A 110 -15.93 13.66 -7.40
C LYS A 110 -14.60 12.91 -7.42
N PHE A 111 -14.06 12.59 -6.25
CA PHE A 111 -12.83 11.80 -6.13
C PHE A 111 -13.01 10.41 -6.73
N ALA A 112 -14.09 9.69 -6.36
CA ALA A 112 -14.40 8.37 -6.89
C ALA A 112 -14.55 8.41 -8.41
N GLU A 113 -15.39 9.31 -8.93
CA GLU A 113 -15.59 9.51 -10.38
C GLU A 113 -14.29 9.77 -11.12
N HIS A 114 -13.40 10.61 -10.56
CA HIS A 114 -12.12 10.96 -11.18
C HIS A 114 -11.14 9.79 -11.25
N ILE A 115 -11.04 8.98 -10.20
CA ILE A 115 -10.09 7.86 -10.18
C ILE A 115 -10.58 6.66 -11.00
N THR A 116 -11.90 6.50 -11.18
CA THR A 116 -12.50 5.35 -11.90
C THR A 116 -12.91 5.64 -13.34
N GLN A 117 -12.42 6.73 -13.94
CA GLN A 117 -12.64 7.00 -15.36
C GLN A 117 -12.05 5.89 -16.24
N ARG A 118 -12.59 5.73 -17.45
CA ARG A 118 -12.09 4.75 -18.41
C ARG A 118 -10.62 5.03 -18.73
N GLY A 119 -9.75 4.03 -18.63
CA GLY A 119 -8.31 4.18 -18.82
C GLY A 119 -7.53 4.57 -17.55
N HIS A 120 -8.20 4.69 -16.40
CA HIS A 120 -7.58 4.97 -15.10
C HIS A 120 -7.45 3.72 -14.22
N GLU A 121 -7.32 2.52 -14.80
CA GLU A 121 -7.28 1.26 -14.04
C GLU A 121 -6.09 1.23 -13.06
N ASP A 122 -4.91 1.66 -13.50
CA ASP A 122 -3.71 1.76 -12.65
C ASP A 122 -3.86 2.86 -11.58
N ARG A 123 -4.46 4.00 -11.94
CA ARG A 123 -4.73 5.09 -11.01
C ARG A 123 -5.73 4.67 -9.93
N THR A 124 -6.78 3.93 -10.30
CA THR A 124 -7.73 3.31 -9.37
C THR A 124 -7.00 2.38 -8.41
N ALA A 125 -6.15 1.48 -8.93
CA ALA A 125 -5.39 0.55 -8.11
C ALA A 125 -4.46 1.29 -7.12
N VAL A 126 -3.76 2.33 -7.58
CA VAL A 126 -2.93 3.20 -6.72
C VAL A 126 -3.77 3.88 -5.64
N ALA A 127 -4.90 4.49 -5.99
CA ALA A 127 -5.77 5.17 -5.04
C ALA A 127 -6.31 4.21 -3.96
N LEU A 128 -6.72 3.00 -4.33
CA LEU A 128 -7.19 1.98 -3.38
C LEU A 128 -6.07 1.51 -2.44
N ASN A 129 -4.85 1.32 -2.95
CA ASN A 129 -3.69 0.96 -2.12
C ASN A 129 -3.31 2.11 -1.17
N LEU A 130 -3.41 3.37 -1.62
CA LEU A 130 -3.17 4.55 -0.79
C LEU A 130 -4.23 4.72 0.29
N LEU A 131 -5.50 4.38 -0.01
CA LEU A 131 -6.58 4.38 0.98
C LEU A 131 -6.32 3.33 2.07
N ASP A 132 -5.95 2.11 1.67
CA ASP A 132 -5.58 1.05 2.61
C ASP A 132 -4.37 1.45 3.49
N LEU A 133 -3.35 2.05 2.86
CA LEU A 133 -2.20 2.62 3.56
C LEU A 133 -2.62 3.70 4.56
N ALA A 134 -3.51 4.62 4.18
CA ALA A 134 -4.02 5.66 5.08
C ALA A 134 -4.69 5.06 6.32
N LEU A 135 -5.54 4.04 6.15
CA LEU A 135 -6.21 3.37 7.27
C LEU A 135 -5.23 2.59 8.16
N SER A 136 -4.24 1.92 7.57
CA SER A 136 -3.16 1.25 8.31
C SER A 136 -2.35 2.24 9.15
N ARG A 137 -1.98 3.39 8.55
CA ARG A 137 -1.27 4.49 9.23
C ARG A 137 -2.08 5.09 10.36
N LEU A 138 -3.39 5.23 10.16
CA LEU A 138 -4.33 5.73 11.14
C LEU A 138 -4.45 4.77 12.34
N ALA A 139 -4.60 3.46 12.09
CA ALA A 139 -4.59 2.44 13.15
C ALA A 139 -3.27 2.44 13.95
N ARG A 140 -2.12 2.54 13.27
CA ARG A 140 -0.80 2.60 13.93
C ARG A 140 -0.60 3.87 14.76
N THR A 141 -1.21 4.98 14.37
CA THR A 141 -1.09 6.25 15.11
C THR A 141 -1.72 6.14 16.49
N GLY A 142 -2.90 5.54 16.61
CA GLY A 142 -3.55 5.35 17.91
C GLY A 142 -2.83 4.36 18.85
N THR A 143 -1.87 3.56 18.35
CA THR A 143 -0.99 2.73 19.20
C THR A 143 0.30 3.43 19.61
N GLY A 144 0.50 4.69 19.21
CA GLY A 144 1.75 5.44 19.44
C GLY A 144 2.85 5.14 18.43
N LEU A 145 2.60 4.33 17.40
CA LEU A 145 3.55 3.96 16.34
C LEU A 145 3.33 4.80 15.07
N ALA A 146 3.16 6.11 15.25
CA ALA A 146 2.89 7.05 14.18
C ALA A 146 3.95 6.92 13.06
N PRO A 147 3.53 6.79 11.79
CA PRO A 147 4.44 6.67 10.67
C PRO A 147 5.13 8.01 10.38
N LYS A 148 6.19 7.99 9.55
CA LYS A 148 6.71 9.23 8.97
C LYS A 148 5.64 9.86 8.07
N PRO A 149 5.30 11.14 8.26
CA PRO A 149 4.25 11.79 7.47
C PRO A 149 4.67 11.93 6.01
N ALA A 150 3.71 11.74 5.11
CA ALA A 150 3.81 12.03 3.68
C ALA A 150 3.33 13.47 3.37
N THR A 151 2.48 14.06 4.21
CA THR A 151 2.07 15.47 4.11
C THR A 151 2.19 16.17 5.47
N PRO A 152 2.36 17.51 5.50
CA PRO A 152 2.46 18.26 6.76
C PRO A 152 1.27 18.07 7.71
N ASP A 153 0.05 17.99 7.17
CA ASP A 153 -1.19 17.91 7.96
C ASP A 153 -1.54 16.49 8.40
N GLU A 154 -0.86 15.46 7.86
CA GLU A 154 -1.16 14.05 8.16
C GLU A 154 -1.15 13.74 9.67
N PRO A 155 -0.13 14.13 10.46
CA PRO A 155 -0.08 13.79 11.88
C PRO A 155 -1.29 14.28 12.67
N ASP A 156 -1.77 15.49 12.39
CA ASP A 156 -2.90 16.09 13.10
C ASP A 156 -4.22 15.40 12.72
N ILE A 157 -4.42 15.10 11.44
CA ILE A 157 -5.59 14.36 10.96
C ILE A 157 -5.64 12.96 11.59
N LEU A 158 -4.51 12.22 11.56
CA LEU A 158 -4.45 10.87 12.08
C LEU A 158 -4.65 10.84 13.60
N LYS A 159 -4.02 11.76 14.34
CA LYS A 159 -4.14 11.84 15.80
C LYS A 159 -5.55 12.22 16.25
N ARG A 160 -6.24 13.09 15.50
CA ARG A 160 -7.64 13.45 15.78
C ARG A 160 -8.58 12.26 15.58
N LEU A 161 -8.38 11.46 14.53
CA LEU A 161 -9.24 10.31 14.20
C LEU A 161 -8.89 9.04 14.99
N ALA A 162 -7.64 8.90 15.43
CA ALA A 162 -7.16 7.79 16.23
C ALA A 162 -6.36 8.27 17.47
N PRO A 163 -7.03 8.87 18.47
CA PRO A 163 -6.35 9.45 19.63
C PRO A 163 -5.81 8.39 20.62
N ASP A 164 -6.31 7.15 20.57
CA ASP A 164 -6.03 6.13 21.58
C ASP A 164 -6.01 4.68 21.03
N PRO A 165 -5.54 3.69 21.81
CA PRO A 165 -5.49 2.29 21.35
C PRO A 165 -6.86 1.68 21.02
N LYS A 166 -7.95 2.18 21.60
CA LYS A 166 -9.31 1.67 21.32
C LYS A 166 -9.77 2.11 19.93
N SER A 167 -9.50 3.36 19.56
CA SER A 167 -9.70 3.86 18.21
C SER A 167 -8.80 3.12 17.20
N ALA A 168 -7.53 2.86 17.55
CA ALA A 168 -6.62 2.08 16.72
C ALA A 168 -7.18 0.69 16.37
N GLN A 169 -7.74 -0.03 17.35
CA GLN A 169 -8.35 -1.34 17.12
C GLN A 169 -9.52 -1.25 16.13
N LYS A 170 -10.39 -0.24 16.26
CA LYS A 170 -11.52 -0.03 15.34
C LYS A 170 -11.03 0.21 13.92
N TRP A 171 -10.01 1.04 13.75
CA TRP A 171 -9.44 1.35 12.45
C TRP A 171 -8.72 0.15 11.84
N ALA A 172 -8.03 -0.67 12.63
CA ALA A 172 -7.42 -1.92 12.16
C ALA A 172 -8.49 -2.91 11.68
N THR A 173 -9.58 -3.08 12.42
CA THR A 173 -10.71 -3.94 12.01
C THR A 173 -11.35 -3.43 10.73
N LEU A 174 -11.63 -2.11 10.64
CA LEU A 174 -12.20 -1.52 9.43
C LEU A 174 -11.27 -1.69 8.22
N GLN A 175 -9.96 -1.45 8.40
CA GLN A 175 -8.97 -1.61 7.34
C GLN A 175 -8.99 -3.04 6.80
N GLN A 176 -8.99 -4.05 7.66
CA GLN A 176 -9.07 -5.45 7.27
C GLN A 176 -10.37 -5.75 6.48
N ASP A 177 -11.52 -5.30 6.99
CA ASP A 177 -12.82 -5.52 6.36
C ASP A 177 -12.92 -4.85 4.97
N LEU A 178 -12.45 -3.61 4.86
CA LEU A 178 -12.44 -2.87 3.59
C LEU A 178 -11.47 -3.49 2.59
N SER A 179 -10.26 -3.84 3.01
CA SER A 179 -9.28 -4.55 2.17
C SER A 179 -9.87 -5.82 1.55
N GLN A 180 -10.53 -6.65 2.36
CA GLN A 180 -11.16 -7.89 1.86
C GLN A 180 -12.31 -7.61 0.89
N ARG A 181 -13.17 -6.63 1.21
CA ARG A 181 -14.32 -6.26 0.35
C ARG A 181 -13.88 -5.67 -0.98
N ILE A 182 -12.90 -4.77 -0.98
CA ILE A 182 -12.35 -4.18 -2.20
C ILE A 182 -11.66 -5.27 -3.04
N GLY A 183 -10.87 -6.14 -2.42
CA GLY A 183 -10.22 -7.27 -3.10
C GLY A 183 -11.24 -8.21 -3.76
N HIS A 184 -12.28 -8.60 -3.03
CA HIS A 184 -13.34 -9.46 -3.56
C HIS A 184 -14.16 -8.76 -4.65
N GLY A 185 -14.56 -7.51 -4.43
CA GLY A 185 -15.34 -6.73 -5.40
C GLY A 185 -14.63 -6.60 -6.74
N ARG A 186 -13.31 -6.39 -6.73
CA ARG A 186 -12.50 -6.39 -7.96
C ARG A 186 -12.42 -7.77 -8.63
N ALA A 187 -12.34 -8.84 -7.85
CA ALA A 187 -12.29 -10.20 -8.40
C ALA A 187 -13.58 -10.61 -9.12
N VAL A 188 -14.72 -9.99 -8.77
CA VAL A 188 -16.03 -10.27 -9.38
C VAL A 188 -16.56 -9.11 -10.23
N ASN A 189 -15.68 -8.17 -10.65
CA ASN A 189 -15.99 -7.02 -11.51
C ASN A 189 -17.13 -6.11 -10.99
N VAL A 190 -17.19 -5.88 -9.67
CA VAL A 190 -18.05 -4.84 -9.09
C VAL A 190 -17.57 -3.46 -9.56
N ASP A 191 -18.52 -2.57 -9.77
CA ASP A 191 -18.26 -1.16 -10.08
C ASP A 191 -17.31 -0.51 -9.06
N ALA A 192 -16.16 -0.04 -9.55
CA ALA A 192 -15.10 0.50 -8.71
C ALA A 192 -15.51 1.82 -8.03
N GLN A 193 -16.34 2.62 -8.69
CA GLN A 193 -16.79 3.90 -8.15
C GLN A 193 -17.64 3.68 -6.89
N SER A 194 -18.59 2.74 -6.98
CA SER A 194 -19.44 2.34 -5.84
C SER A 194 -18.62 1.77 -4.68
N LEU A 195 -17.61 0.94 -4.98
CA LEU A 195 -16.71 0.41 -3.94
C LEU A 195 -15.94 1.50 -3.19
N VAL A 196 -15.43 2.52 -3.90
CA VAL A 196 -14.71 3.65 -3.30
C VAL A 196 -15.65 4.49 -2.43
N LEU A 197 -16.85 4.79 -2.93
CA LEU A 197 -17.86 5.53 -2.18
C LEU A 197 -18.29 4.81 -0.90
N ASP A 198 -18.59 3.52 -1.00
CA ASP A 198 -18.96 2.68 0.15
C ASP A 198 -17.84 2.63 1.20
N ALA A 199 -16.58 2.61 0.76
CA ALA A 199 -15.44 2.67 1.67
C ALA A 199 -15.41 3.99 2.46
N PHE A 200 -15.56 5.15 1.80
CA PHE A 200 -15.60 6.43 2.49
C PHE A 200 -16.81 6.58 3.43
N LEU A 201 -17.98 6.04 3.07
CA LEU A 201 -19.15 6.04 3.95
C LEU A 201 -18.88 5.25 5.24
N LYS A 202 -18.29 4.05 5.14
CA LYS A 202 -17.93 3.22 6.30
C LYS A 202 -16.84 3.86 7.16
N ILE A 203 -15.86 4.51 6.52
CA ILE A 203 -14.84 5.30 7.21
C ILE A 203 -15.50 6.41 8.04
N ASN A 204 -16.46 7.13 7.45
CA ASN A 204 -17.17 8.19 8.13
C ASN A 204 -17.98 7.67 9.34
N GLU A 205 -18.66 6.53 9.17
CA GLU A 205 -19.39 5.87 10.27
C GLU A 205 -18.47 5.39 11.39
N SER A 206 -17.26 4.93 11.05
CA SER A 206 -16.24 4.53 12.03
C SER A 206 -15.70 5.74 12.80
N ALA A 207 -15.42 6.84 12.10
CA ALA A 207 -14.97 8.09 12.69
C ALA A 207 -15.99 8.69 13.67
N ALA A 208 -17.28 8.50 13.44
CA ALA A 208 -18.34 8.96 14.35
C ALA A 208 -18.38 8.19 15.68
N LYS A 209 -17.72 7.02 15.73
CA LYS A 209 -17.71 6.11 16.88
C LYS A 209 -16.38 6.12 17.62
N THR A 210 -15.33 6.74 17.09
CA THR A 210 -14.01 6.90 17.72
C THR A 210 -13.99 8.11 18.62
#